data_AF-A0A8S8YMG7-F1
#
_entry.id   AF-A0A8S8YMG7-F1
#
_cell.length_a   1.000
_cell.length_b   1.000
_cell.length_c   1.000
_cell.angle_alpha   90.00
_cell.angle_beta   90.00
_cell.angle_gamma   90.00
#
_symmetry.space_group_name_H-M   'P 1'
#
loop_
_entity.id
_entity.type
_entity.pdbx_description
1 polymer ?
#
loop_
_entity_poly.entity_id
_entity_poly.type
_entity_poly.pdbx_seq_one_letter_code
_entity_poly.pdbx_strand_id
1 'polypeptide(L)'
;MPVLNVAFVGSEELARKLGKKGDVRDIESYVHKETHEGDVRILSLLRPLRHPERLRPLLSVLNVAKAGIVEITAVDAALGEVLVAFGAAGIHHGHAIISPEDGGWIDAQQVKMILDQAGLQSWTLHESVPDEHTLRESLLSNVPDGEQEAPLVIPIDQHFNVKGVGLVAIGYVQAGTGLKA
;
A
#
# COMPACT_ATOMS: atom_id res chain seq x y z
N MET A 1 -2.91 18.81 2.77
CA MET A 1 -2.37 17.88 1.76
C MET A 1 -2.76 16.47 2.17
N PRO A 2 -3.78 15.87 1.55
CA PRO A 2 -4.15 14.49 1.85
C PRO A 2 -3.05 13.54 1.35
N VAL A 3 -2.63 12.62 2.23
CA VAL A 3 -1.71 11.54 1.91
C VAL A 3 -2.50 10.24 1.95
N LEU A 4 -2.48 9.49 0.86
CA LEU A 4 -3.04 8.15 0.80
C LEU A 4 -1.92 7.12 0.96
N ASN A 5 -1.89 6.43 2.10
CA ASN A 5 -1.01 5.29 2.30
C ASN A 5 -1.63 4.04 1.65
N VAL A 6 -0.89 3.42 0.75
CA VAL A 6 -1.31 2.22 0.01
C VAL A 6 -0.35 1.09 0.33
N ALA A 7 -0.86 -0.01 0.86
CA ALA A 7 -0.08 -1.22 1.03
C ALA A 7 0.15 -1.86 -0.34
N PHE A 8 1.41 -2.07 -0.73
CA PHE A 8 1.77 -2.60 -2.03
C PHE A 8 2.53 -3.93 -1.87
N VAL A 9 1.92 -5.04 -2.28
CA VAL A 9 2.59 -6.35 -2.33
C VAL A 9 2.81 -6.71 -3.78
N GLY A 10 4.07 -6.74 -4.23
CA GLY A 10 4.40 -6.99 -5.63
C GLY A 10 5.86 -6.74 -5.95
N SER A 11 6.16 -6.67 -7.24
CA SER A 11 7.49 -6.42 -7.78
C SER A 11 7.96 -4.99 -7.53
N GLU A 12 9.29 -4.82 -7.43
CA GLU A 12 9.90 -3.49 -7.40
C GLU A 12 9.64 -2.73 -8.71
N GLU A 13 9.55 -3.43 -9.84
CA GLU A 13 9.33 -2.85 -11.16
C GLU A 13 7.99 -2.11 -11.21
N LEU A 14 6.90 -2.76 -10.81
CA LEU A 14 5.58 -2.14 -10.80
C LEU A 14 5.51 -0.98 -9.80
N ALA A 15 6.13 -1.13 -8.62
CA ALA A 15 6.19 -0.04 -7.64
C ALA A 15 6.91 1.22 -8.19
N ARG A 16 8.01 1.02 -8.93
CA ARG A 16 8.76 2.12 -9.57
C ARG A 16 8.00 2.81 -10.69
N LYS A 17 7.15 2.08 -11.40
CA LYS A 17 6.23 2.68 -12.38
C LYS A 17 5.25 3.57 -11.65
N LEU A 18 4.66 3.13 -10.54
CA LEU A 18 3.63 3.90 -9.83
C LEU A 18 4.15 5.11 -9.05
N GLY A 19 5.40 5.11 -8.58
CA GLY A 19 5.95 6.23 -7.81
C GLY A 19 7.47 6.30 -7.73
N LYS A 20 7.98 7.43 -7.24
CA LYS A 20 9.42 7.63 -7.04
C LYS A 20 9.87 6.92 -5.77
N LYS A 21 10.85 6.02 -5.91
CA LYS A 21 11.46 5.30 -4.78
C LYS A 21 12.02 6.28 -3.74
N GLY A 22 11.67 6.05 -2.48
CA GLY A 22 12.05 6.82 -1.30
C GLY A 22 12.98 6.03 -0.38
N ASP A 23 12.63 5.98 0.89
CA ASP A 23 13.35 5.23 1.92
C ASP A 23 13.21 3.72 1.71
N VAL A 24 14.30 2.99 1.99
CA VAL A 24 14.45 1.54 1.74
C VAL A 24 15.02 0.89 2.99
N ARG A 25 14.21 0.14 3.72
CA ARG A 25 14.65 -0.60 4.92
C ARG A 25 14.06 -1.99 4.98
N ASP A 26 13.15 -2.25 5.92
CA ASP A 26 12.26 -3.40 5.98
C ASP A 26 10.95 -3.15 5.21
N ILE A 27 10.68 -1.88 4.91
CA ILE A 27 9.62 -1.40 4.01
C ILE A 27 10.30 -0.51 2.96
N GLU A 28 9.87 -0.61 1.70
CA GLU A 28 10.21 0.35 0.66
C GLU A 28 9.06 1.33 0.47
N SER A 29 9.38 2.62 0.44
CA SER A 29 8.41 3.67 0.15
C SER A 29 8.53 4.14 -1.30
N TYR A 30 7.39 4.37 -1.95
CA TYR A 30 7.33 5.01 -3.27
C TYR A 30 6.29 6.12 -3.23
N VAL A 31 6.67 7.31 -3.66
CA VAL A 31 5.84 8.51 -3.55
C VAL A 31 5.52 9.06 -4.93
N HIS A 32 4.23 9.25 -5.19
CA HIS A 32 3.72 10.01 -6.33
C HIS A 32 2.96 11.23 -5.83
N LYS A 33 3.15 12.37 -6.50
CA LYS A 33 2.47 13.62 -6.17
C LYS A 33 1.66 14.05 -7.37
N GLU A 34 0.38 14.27 -7.16
CA GLU A 34 -0.54 14.71 -8.20
C GLU A 34 -1.20 16.01 -7.74
N THR A 35 -1.37 16.95 -8.67
CA THR A 35 -2.06 18.21 -8.41
C THR A 35 -3.40 18.16 -9.10
N HIS A 36 -4.48 18.11 -8.32
CA HIS A 36 -5.84 18.07 -8.84
C HIS A 36 -6.59 19.31 -8.33
N GLU A 37 -7.13 20.11 -9.25
CA GLU A 37 -7.90 21.33 -8.93
C GLU A 37 -7.19 22.33 -7.98
N GLY A 38 -5.85 22.35 -8.00
CA GLY A 38 -5.04 23.22 -7.14
C GLY A 38 -4.63 22.60 -5.80
N ASP A 39 -5.20 21.44 -5.45
CA ASP A 39 -4.81 20.67 -4.27
C ASP A 39 -3.80 19.58 -4.62
N VAL A 40 -2.70 19.53 -3.85
CA VAL A 40 -1.69 18.48 -3.99
C VAL A 40 -2.09 17.27 -3.18
N ARG A 41 -2.35 16.15 -3.86
CA ARG A 41 -2.57 14.83 -3.28
C ARG A 41 -1.29 14.01 -3.37
N ILE A 42 -1.00 13.23 -2.33
CA ILE A 42 0.19 12.38 -2.28
C ILE A 42 -0.25 10.92 -2.19
N LEU A 43 0.22 10.10 -3.13
CA LEU A 43 0.11 8.65 -3.07
C LEU A 43 1.42 8.10 -2.48
N SER A 44 1.33 7.41 -1.35
CA SER A 44 2.47 6.79 -0.66
C SER A 44 2.31 5.27 -0.66
N LEU A 45 3.00 4.60 -1.56
CA LEU A 45 3.02 3.13 -1.65
C LEU A 45 4.05 2.60 -0.65
N LEU A 46 3.63 1.65 0.18
CA LEU A 46 4.44 1.01 1.20
C LEU A 46 4.56 -0.46 0.86
N ARG A 47 5.76 -0.87 0.46
CA ARG A 47 6.05 -2.24 0.03
C ARG A 47 6.79 -2.99 1.14
N PRO A 48 6.18 -3.98 1.82
CA PRO A 48 6.87 -4.77 2.82
C PRO A 48 7.93 -5.65 2.15
N LEU A 49 9.11 -5.76 2.78
CA LEU A 49 10.16 -6.66 2.31
C LEU A 49 10.20 -7.94 3.14
N ARG A 50 10.67 -9.02 2.50
CA ARG A 50 10.92 -10.33 3.14
C ARG A 50 9.65 -11.02 3.64
N HIS A 51 8.49 -10.77 3.04
CA HIS A 51 7.34 -11.66 3.17
C HIS A 51 7.48 -12.74 2.07
N PRO A 52 7.25 -14.03 2.37
CA PRO A 52 6.65 -14.60 3.60
C PRO A 52 7.60 -14.87 4.76
N GLU A 53 8.92 -14.66 4.63
CA GLU A 53 9.90 -15.03 5.67
C GLU A 53 9.78 -14.23 6.98
N ARG A 54 9.21 -13.03 6.91
CA ARG A 54 9.00 -12.10 8.02
C ARG A 54 7.64 -11.43 7.88
N LEU A 55 6.77 -11.71 8.85
CA LEU A 55 5.43 -11.15 8.91
C LEU A 55 5.39 -9.69 9.35
N ARG A 56 6.32 -9.27 10.22
CA ARG A 56 6.32 -7.93 10.84
C ARG A 56 6.22 -6.77 9.83
N PRO A 57 7.01 -6.72 8.74
CA PRO A 57 6.91 -5.63 7.77
C PRO A 57 5.53 -5.52 7.11
N LEU A 58 4.91 -6.66 6.77
CA LEU A 58 3.55 -6.69 6.21
C LEU A 58 2.54 -6.09 7.20
N LEU A 59 2.58 -6.51 8.47
CA LEU A 59 1.68 -5.98 9.50
C LEU A 59 1.88 -4.48 9.74
N SER A 60 3.13 -4.00 9.75
CA SER A 60 3.43 -2.57 9.88
C SER A 60 2.81 -1.74 8.76
N VAL A 61 2.90 -2.24 7.52
CA VAL A 61 2.31 -1.60 6.34
C VAL A 61 0.78 -1.58 6.43
N LEU A 62 0.16 -2.71 6.77
CA LEU A 62 -1.30 -2.83 6.88
C LEU A 62 -1.88 -1.93 7.97
N ASN A 63 -1.15 -1.66 9.04
CA ASN A 63 -1.61 -0.81 10.14
C ASN A 63 -1.83 0.67 9.76
N VAL A 64 -1.21 1.14 8.68
CA VAL A 64 -1.29 2.55 8.25
C VAL A 64 -1.93 2.71 6.87
N ALA A 65 -2.11 1.62 6.13
CA ALA A 65 -2.68 1.62 4.79
C ALA A 65 -4.20 1.82 4.81
N LYS A 66 -4.69 2.54 3.81
CA LYS A 66 -6.13 2.77 3.56
C LYS A 66 -6.61 2.08 2.29
N ALA A 67 -5.68 1.73 1.41
CA ALA A 67 -5.92 0.97 0.21
C ALA A 67 -4.83 -0.09 0.00
N GLY A 68 -5.08 -1.05 -0.89
CA GLY A 68 -4.15 -2.13 -1.20
C GLY A 68 -3.90 -2.32 -2.70
N ILE A 69 -2.70 -2.77 -3.04
CA ILE A 69 -2.38 -3.34 -4.35
C ILE A 69 -1.66 -4.66 -4.11
N VAL A 70 -2.12 -5.72 -4.77
CA VAL A 70 -1.48 -7.04 -4.77
C VAL A 70 -1.21 -7.46 -6.21
N GLU A 71 0.06 -7.53 -6.58
CA GLU A 71 0.51 -8.16 -7.82
C GLU A 71 0.63 -9.67 -7.60
N ILE A 72 -0.11 -10.44 -8.40
CA ILE A 72 -0.29 -11.88 -8.26
C ILE A 72 0.52 -12.57 -9.37
N THR A 73 1.68 -13.09 -8.99
CA THR A 73 2.58 -13.84 -9.87
C THR A 73 2.36 -15.36 -9.80
N ALA A 74 1.78 -15.84 -8.70
CA ALA A 74 1.41 -17.23 -8.47
C ALA A 74 0.26 -17.33 -7.45
N VAL A 75 -0.49 -18.43 -7.47
CA VAL A 75 -1.52 -18.76 -6.47
C VAL A 75 -0.94 -19.78 -5.49
N ASP A 76 -0.40 -19.30 -4.37
CA ASP A 76 0.25 -20.11 -3.36
C ASP A 76 -0.16 -19.73 -1.93
N ALA A 77 0.49 -20.34 -0.93
CA ALA A 77 0.23 -20.05 0.48
C ALA A 77 0.56 -18.59 0.85
N ALA A 78 1.61 -18.00 0.27
CA ALA A 78 2.01 -16.63 0.56
C ALA A 78 0.96 -15.64 0.04
N LEU A 79 0.42 -15.84 -1.17
CA LEU A 79 -0.72 -15.07 -1.65
C LEU A 79 -1.92 -15.18 -0.69
N GLY A 80 -2.24 -16.40 -0.24
CA GLY A 80 -3.31 -16.62 0.73
C GLY A 80 -3.11 -15.82 2.02
N GLU A 81 -1.90 -15.84 2.59
CA GLU A 81 -1.56 -15.05 3.77
C GLU A 81 -1.73 -13.55 3.53
N VAL A 82 -1.26 -13.04 2.40
CA VAL A 82 -1.40 -11.62 2.03
C VAL A 82 -2.87 -11.22 1.97
N LEU A 83 -3.69 -11.96 1.23
CA LEU A 83 -5.10 -11.62 1.04
C LEU A 83 -5.90 -11.71 2.36
N VAL A 84 -5.65 -12.74 3.17
CA VAL A 84 -6.25 -12.85 4.51
C VAL A 84 -5.81 -11.70 5.41
N ALA A 85 -4.55 -11.29 5.35
CA ALA A 85 -4.04 -10.16 6.14
C ALA A 85 -4.70 -8.83 5.72
N PHE A 86 -4.89 -8.61 4.42
CA PHE A 86 -5.64 -7.46 3.91
C PHE A 86 -7.09 -7.45 4.38
N GLY A 87 -7.77 -8.61 4.31
CA GLY A 87 -9.14 -8.77 4.77
C GLY A 87 -9.29 -8.50 6.27
N ALA A 88 -8.38 -9.07 7.08
CA ALA A 88 -8.35 -8.87 8.52
C ALA A 88 -8.01 -7.43 8.93
N ALA A 89 -7.25 -6.70 8.09
CA ALA A 89 -6.93 -5.29 8.31
C ALA A 89 -8.09 -4.34 7.95
N GLY A 90 -9.18 -4.83 7.36
CA GLY A 90 -10.33 -4.00 6.97
C GLY A 90 -10.05 -3.10 5.76
N ILE A 91 -9.09 -3.47 4.91
CA ILE A 91 -8.75 -2.70 3.72
C ILE A 91 -9.70 -3.13 2.59
N HIS A 92 -10.83 -2.44 2.49
CA HIS A 92 -11.89 -2.76 1.52
C HIS A 92 -11.68 -2.15 0.13
N HIS A 93 -10.75 -1.20 -0.02
CA HIS A 93 -10.42 -0.60 -1.32
C HIS A 93 -9.06 -1.11 -1.80
N GLY A 94 -9.02 -1.70 -3.00
CA GLY A 94 -7.75 -2.15 -3.56
C GLY A 94 -7.84 -2.80 -4.92
N HIS A 95 -6.67 -3.18 -5.43
CA HIS A 95 -6.46 -3.77 -6.73
C HIS A 95 -5.69 -5.09 -6.61
N ALA A 96 -6.26 -6.16 -7.17
CA ALA A 96 -5.56 -7.42 -7.40
C ALA A 96 -5.17 -7.48 -8.88
N ILE A 97 -3.90 -7.67 -9.19
CA ILE A 97 -3.36 -7.59 -10.55
C ILE A 97 -2.72 -8.93 -10.90
N ILE A 98 -3.32 -9.68 -11.82
CA ILE A 98 -2.75 -10.91 -12.34
C ILE A 98 -1.57 -10.55 -13.26
N SER A 99 -0.38 -11.01 -12.89
CA SER A 99 0.90 -10.73 -13.55
C SER A 99 1.79 -11.97 -13.43
N PRO A 100 1.42 -13.11 -14.04
CA PRO A 100 2.20 -14.34 -13.95
C PRO A 100 3.59 -14.13 -14.54
N GLU A 101 4.58 -14.89 -14.05
CA GLU A 101 5.89 -14.96 -14.67
C GLU A 101 5.79 -15.47 -16.13
N ASP A 102 6.78 -15.17 -16.96
CA ASP A 102 6.75 -15.44 -18.41
C ASP A 102 6.34 -16.88 -18.74
N GLY A 103 5.22 -17.03 -19.45
CA GLY A 103 4.65 -18.32 -19.85
C GLY A 103 3.74 -18.98 -18.81
N GLY A 104 3.57 -18.36 -17.64
CA GLY A 104 2.62 -18.76 -16.62
C GLY A 104 1.18 -18.37 -16.97
N TRP A 105 0.23 -19.08 -16.37
CA TRP A 105 -1.19 -18.79 -16.47
C TRP A 105 -1.82 -18.87 -15.08
N ILE A 106 -2.66 -17.89 -14.76
CA ILE A 106 -3.40 -17.82 -13.49
C ILE A 106 -4.86 -17.67 -13.83
N ASP A 107 -5.69 -18.53 -13.23
CA ASP A 107 -7.13 -18.50 -13.40
C ASP A 107 -7.74 -17.30 -12.65
N ALA A 108 -8.29 -16.35 -13.40
CA ALA A 108 -8.97 -15.19 -12.84
C ALA A 108 -10.18 -15.58 -11.97
N GLN A 109 -10.90 -16.67 -12.30
CA GLN A 109 -12.02 -17.14 -11.48
C GLN A 109 -11.53 -17.68 -10.13
N GLN A 110 -10.39 -18.39 -10.13
CA GLN A 110 -9.76 -18.86 -8.90
C GLN A 110 -9.36 -17.69 -8.01
N VAL A 111 -8.68 -16.69 -8.57
CA VAL A 111 -8.27 -15.49 -7.81
C VAL A 111 -9.47 -14.75 -7.24
N LYS A 112 -10.52 -14.58 -8.05
CA LYS A 112 -11.76 -13.93 -7.60
C LYS A 112 -12.40 -14.67 -6.42
N MET A 113 -12.47 -15.99 -6.47
CA MET A 113 -12.99 -16.80 -5.36
C MET A 113 -12.18 -16.63 -4.08
N ILE A 114 -10.84 -16.54 -4.18
CA ILE A 114 -9.97 -16.34 -3.02
C ILE A 114 -10.18 -14.94 -2.43
N LEU A 115 -10.28 -13.90 -3.26
CA LEU A 115 -10.60 -12.54 -2.81
C LEU A 115 -11.94 -12.51 -2.05
N ASP A 116 -12.95 -13.20 -2.58
CA ASP A 116 -14.26 -13.27 -1.94
C ASP A 116 -14.20 -13.97 -0.57
N GLN A 117 -13.43 -15.05 -0.46
CA GLN A 117 -13.21 -15.77 0.79
C GLN A 117 -12.39 -14.97 1.81
N ALA A 118 -11.50 -14.10 1.34
CA ALA A 118 -10.69 -13.23 2.18
C ALA A 118 -11.44 -11.96 2.65
N GLY A 119 -12.68 -11.73 2.24
CA GLY A 119 -13.42 -10.51 2.59
C GLY A 119 -13.06 -9.28 1.75
N LEU A 120 -12.50 -9.52 0.55
CA LEU A 120 -12.03 -8.49 -0.39
C LEU A 120 -12.93 -8.39 -1.63
N GLN A 121 -14.24 -8.65 -1.49
CA GLN A 121 -15.18 -8.70 -2.63
C GLN A 121 -15.28 -7.38 -3.40
N SER A 122 -14.98 -6.25 -2.74
CA SER A 122 -14.99 -4.91 -3.31
C SER A 122 -13.70 -4.54 -4.06
N TRP A 123 -12.69 -5.41 -4.05
CA TRP A 123 -11.45 -5.17 -4.77
C TRP A 123 -11.63 -5.35 -6.27
N THR A 124 -10.92 -4.53 -7.05
CA THR A 124 -10.91 -4.65 -8.51
C THR A 124 -9.86 -5.67 -8.92
N LEU A 125 -10.30 -6.75 -9.59
CA LEU A 125 -9.42 -7.73 -10.20
C LEU A 125 -9.07 -7.32 -11.63
N HIS A 126 -7.77 -7.22 -11.92
CA HIS A 126 -7.24 -6.98 -13.25
C HIS A 126 -6.59 -8.27 -13.78
N GLU A 127 -7.04 -8.75 -14.93
CA GLU A 127 -6.47 -9.95 -15.60
C GLU A 127 -5.10 -9.67 -16.26
N SER A 128 -4.73 -8.41 -16.38
CA SER A 128 -3.44 -7.94 -16.88
C SER A 128 -3.04 -6.65 -16.18
N VAL A 129 -1.75 -6.32 -16.14
CA VAL A 129 -1.24 -5.07 -15.55
C VAL A 129 -1.88 -3.85 -16.25
N PRO A 130 -2.71 -3.06 -15.54
CA PRO A 130 -3.36 -1.88 -16.11
C PRO A 130 -2.36 -0.72 -16.24
N ASP A 131 -2.78 0.35 -16.94
CA ASP A 131 -1.99 1.57 -17.08
C ASP A 131 -1.75 2.26 -15.72
N GLU A 132 -0.56 2.83 -15.55
CA GLU A 132 -0.15 3.46 -14.29
C GLU A 132 -0.98 4.68 -13.91
N HIS A 133 -1.47 5.46 -14.87
CA HIS A 133 -2.36 6.59 -14.62
C HIS A 133 -3.72 6.10 -14.12
N THR A 134 -4.26 5.06 -14.76
CA THR A 134 -5.54 4.46 -14.36
C THR A 134 -5.51 3.96 -12.91
N LEU A 135 -4.43 3.29 -12.50
CA LEU A 135 -4.26 2.84 -11.12
C LEU A 135 -4.18 4.00 -10.13
N ARG A 136 -3.37 5.02 -10.43
CA ARG A 136 -3.21 6.18 -9.54
C ARG A 136 -4.53 6.93 -9.37
N GLU A 137 -5.26 7.17 -10.45
CA GLU A 137 -6.55 7.87 -10.43
C GLU A 137 -7.61 7.08 -9.64
N SER A 138 -7.69 5.77 -9.85
CA SER A 138 -8.59 4.89 -9.09
C SER A 138 -8.30 4.92 -7.59
N LEU A 139 -7.03 4.92 -7.18
CA LEU A 139 -6.65 5.01 -5.76
C LEU A 139 -6.97 6.39 -5.17
N LEU A 140 -6.65 7.46 -5.91
CA LEU A 140 -6.79 8.84 -5.43
C LEU A 140 -8.23 9.37 -5.43
N SER A 141 -9.12 8.77 -6.21
CA SER A 141 -10.55 9.09 -6.22
C SER A 141 -11.29 8.56 -4.99
N ASN A 142 -10.74 7.55 -4.30
CA ASN A 142 -11.33 6.90 -3.13
C ASN A 142 -10.72 7.37 -1.80
N VAL A 143 -9.99 8.49 -1.79
CA VAL A 143 -9.44 9.06 -0.55
C VAL A 143 -10.61 9.55 0.33
N PRO A 144 -10.78 9.04 1.56
CA PRO A 144 -11.84 9.52 2.44
C PRO A 144 -11.63 11.01 2.77
N ASP A 145 -12.64 11.83 2.50
CA ASP A 145 -12.70 13.19 3.01
C ASP A 145 -12.94 13.15 4.53
N GLY A 146 -12.16 13.90 5.31
CA GLY A 146 -12.46 14.16 6.74
C GLY A 146 -11.53 13.58 7.81
N GLU A 147 -10.51 12.77 7.49
CA GLU A 147 -9.55 12.26 8.51
C GLU A 147 -8.60 13.34 9.06
N GLN A 148 -8.59 14.54 8.47
CA GLN A 148 -7.75 15.66 8.90
C GLN A 148 -8.21 16.24 10.25
N GLU A 149 -9.46 16.04 10.66
CA GLU A 149 -10.01 16.56 11.93
C GLU A 149 -9.79 15.63 13.12
N ALA A 150 -9.29 14.40 12.90
CA ALA A 150 -8.98 13.46 13.96
C ALA A 150 -7.71 13.87 14.75
N PRO A 151 -7.53 13.41 16.01
CA PRO A 151 -6.27 13.58 16.73
C PRO A 151 -5.08 13.03 15.92
N LEU A 152 -3.93 13.72 15.98
CA LEU A 152 -2.72 13.29 15.30
C LEU A 152 -2.23 11.94 15.86
N VAL A 153 -2.19 10.93 15.00
CA VAL A 153 -1.64 9.61 15.31
C VAL A 153 -0.51 9.30 14.33
N ILE A 154 0.69 9.08 14.87
CA ILE A 154 1.87 8.69 14.09
C ILE A 154 2.48 7.44 14.75
N PRO A 155 2.21 6.24 14.23
CA PRO A 155 2.94 5.05 14.62
C PRO A 155 4.42 5.22 14.30
N ILE A 156 5.26 5.13 15.33
CA ILE A 156 6.71 5.24 15.21
C ILE A 156 7.27 3.88 14.82
N ASP A 157 7.87 3.80 13.65
CA ASP A 157 8.56 2.59 13.20
C ASP A 157 10.03 2.60 13.64
N GLN A 158 10.65 3.78 13.72
CA GLN A 158 12.07 3.95 14.04
C GLN A 158 12.35 5.15 14.93
N HIS A 159 13.40 5.05 15.74
CA HIS A 159 13.94 6.19 16.48
C HIS A 159 15.46 6.09 16.60
N PHE A 160 16.16 7.22 16.59
CA PHE A 160 17.61 7.30 16.76
C PHE A 160 18.03 8.72 17.18
N ASN A 161 19.24 8.84 17.72
CA ASN A 161 19.80 10.14 18.10
C ASN A 161 20.68 10.71 16.99
N VAL A 162 20.48 11.98 16.65
CA VAL A 162 21.29 12.74 15.70
C VAL A 162 22.04 13.84 16.45
N LYS A 163 23.38 13.86 16.31
CA LYS A 163 24.23 14.86 16.97
C LYS A 163 23.85 16.28 16.50
N GLY A 164 23.49 17.15 17.45
CA GLY A 164 23.08 18.53 17.18
C GLY A 164 21.59 18.73 16.87
N VAL A 165 20.82 17.65 16.68
CA VAL A 165 19.35 17.72 16.50
C VAL A 165 18.63 17.11 17.70
N GLY A 166 19.12 16.00 18.24
CA GLY A 166 18.48 15.25 19.33
C GLY A 166 17.85 13.94 18.86
N LEU A 167 16.81 13.48 19.57
CA LEU A 167 16.04 12.28 19.21
C LEU A 167 15.21 12.56 17.95
N VAL A 168 15.39 11.73 16.94
CA VAL A 168 14.58 11.72 15.71
C VAL A 168 13.76 10.44 15.70
N ALA A 169 12.46 10.58 15.49
CA ALA A 169 11.54 9.48 15.29
C ALA A 169 10.98 9.53 13.86
N ILE A 170 10.89 8.36 13.21
CA ILE A 170 10.30 8.19 11.90
C ILE A 170 9.00 7.40 12.09
N GLY A 171 7.99 7.75 11.31
CA GLY A 171 6.69 7.10 11.32
C GLY A 171 5.82 7.62 10.19
N TYR A 172 4.66 6.99 10.03
CA TYR A 172 3.67 7.36 9.02
C TYR A 172 2.49 8.04 9.69
N VAL A 173 1.93 9.08 9.07
CA VAL A 173 0.71 9.71 9.59
C VAL A 173 -0.45 8.76 9.34
N GLN A 174 -1.11 8.32 10.42
CA GLN A 174 -2.28 7.43 10.37
C GLN A 174 -3.60 8.21 10.47
N ALA A 175 -3.61 9.32 11.21
CA ALA A 175 -4.79 10.19 11.40
C ALA A 175 -4.35 11.61 11.79
N GLY A 176 -5.21 12.60 11.52
CA GLY A 176 -4.98 14.01 11.85
C GLY A 176 -3.93 14.69 10.97
N THR A 177 -3.67 15.98 11.24
CA THR A 177 -2.64 16.75 10.54
C THR A 177 -1.45 17.03 11.45
N GLY A 178 -0.23 16.88 10.91
CA GLY A 178 1.00 17.19 11.63
C GLY A 178 1.08 18.67 12.01
N LEU A 179 1.20 18.95 13.31
CA LEU A 179 1.69 20.25 13.80
C LEU A 179 3.19 20.32 13.53
N LYS A 180 3.66 21.40 12.90
CA LYS A 180 5.09 21.75 12.93
C LYS A 180 5.45 22.05 14.39
N ALA A 181 6.21 21.18 15.02
CA ALA A 181 6.92 21.46 16.26
C ALA A 181 8.29 22.08 15.95
#